data_AF-A0A3A4J082-F1
#
_entry.id   AF-A0A3A4J082-F1
#
_cell.length_a   1.000
_cell.length_b   1.000
_cell.length_c   1.000
_cell.angle_alpha   90.00
_cell.angle_beta   90.00
_cell.angle_gamma   90.00
#
_symmetry.space_group_name_H-M   'P 1'
#
loop_
_entity.id
_entity.type
_entity.pdbx_description
1 polymer ?
#
loop_
_entity_poly.entity_id
_entity_poly.type
_entity_poly.pdbx_seq_one_letter_code
_entity_poly.pdbx_strand_id
1 'polypeptide(L)'
;MSARLVLALPAVLLFLAACSETAGPPVDVKDLGYRECRTDADCEPYGYCNDDGYCDNECRRDSDCSLSYSDWENYACHHYRCVARASLEDGDEADGDGDGACEPHAVEGRSCHYWTPEECVAFGWPEHCGDMYCLDLGWRHACASDGRCMNNCVIDYGAAEPDSAIAAYVGVYASLFTTAVRNNGLPLVGFQDTVSIHYALTRIREKDGKMIITHKLCRLGMFNFKGDLVVTDDIAMMMVPEAYYETVALVQHVVENPPAREAGASFETDRFWEIRGAKMTKIPCQTDGQGAVVSCEESLPDRDDYAAGDPRIWDQDFDGKPALTTIMAGALNGEVYSDQRWSTQWRAEVLDENRLWGLHDHTSETHNLDATHELLMTEVETVIHADADRSYYRLQRIDDFADCEDVLRLADDEDEWIHFTPHLDPETPLVIPED
;
A
#
# COMPACT_ATOMS: atom_id res chain seq x y z
N MET A 1 50.43 -49.82 -60.10
CA MET A 1 49.50 -49.75 -61.25
C MET A 1 48.07 -49.73 -60.72
N SER A 2 47.24 -48.86 -61.30
CA SER A 2 45.78 -48.74 -61.13
C SER A 2 45.23 -48.03 -59.88
N ALA A 3 45.10 -46.71 -60.03
CA ALA A 3 43.87 -45.90 -59.96
C ALA A 3 42.79 -46.22 -58.89
N ARG A 4 42.37 -45.18 -58.15
CA ARG A 4 41.07 -44.50 -58.38
C ARG A 4 40.93 -43.20 -57.58
N LEU A 5 40.68 -42.14 -58.36
CA LEU A 5 40.06 -40.87 -58.03
C LEU A 5 38.56 -41.11 -57.80
N VAL A 6 37.97 -40.66 -56.69
CA VAL A 6 36.51 -40.44 -56.57
C VAL A 6 36.23 -39.21 -55.73
N LEU A 7 35.44 -38.32 -56.32
CA LEU A 7 34.87 -37.09 -55.81
C LEU A 7 34.11 -37.26 -54.49
N ALA A 8 34.23 -36.27 -53.61
CA ALA A 8 33.20 -35.97 -52.61
C ALA A 8 33.12 -34.44 -52.38
N LEU A 9 32.65 -33.72 -53.41
CA LEU A 9 32.10 -32.36 -53.29
C LEU A 9 30.62 -32.43 -53.68
N PRO A 10 29.72 -32.77 -52.73
CA PRO A 10 28.45 -32.02 -52.67
C PRO A 10 27.87 -31.83 -51.25
N ALA A 11 28.56 -32.22 -50.17
CA ALA A 11 27.95 -32.22 -48.83
C ALA A 11 27.87 -30.84 -48.15
N VAL A 12 28.67 -29.86 -48.57
CA VAL A 12 28.73 -28.54 -47.92
C VAL A 12 27.62 -27.59 -48.41
N LEU A 13 27.02 -27.84 -49.57
CA LEU A 13 25.92 -27.00 -50.11
C LEU A 13 24.53 -27.36 -49.57
N LEU A 14 24.35 -28.54 -48.95
CA LEU A 14 23.06 -28.96 -48.39
C LEU A 14 22.78 -28.44 -46.97
N PHE A 15 23.81 -28.02 -46.22
CA PHE A 15 23.61 -27.45 -44.88
C PHE A 15 23.20 -25.97 -44.88
N LEU A 16 23.48 -25.23 -45.96
CA LEU A 16 23.05 -23.82 -46.06
C LEU A 16 21.58 -23.66 -46.52
N ALA A 17 20.97 -24.69 -47.10
CA ALA A 17 19.57 -24.67 -47.54
C ALA A 17 18.58 -25.12 -46.45
N ALA A 18 19.05 -25.67 -45.34
CA ALA A 18 18.17 -26.19 -44.27
C ALA A 18 17.87 -25.18 -43.15
N CYS A 19 18.54 -24.02 -43.13
CA CYS A 19 18.30 -22.96 -42.13
C CYS A 19 17.40 -21.83 -42.64
N SER A 20 16.92 -21.88 -43.90
CA SER A 20 16.08 -20.81 -44.47
C SER A 20 14.57 -21.06 -44.40
N GLU A 21 14.10 -22.19 -43.86
CA GLU A 21 12.66 -22.56 -43.88
C GLU A 21 12.02 -22.80 -42.49
N THR A 22 12.69 -22.48 -41.37
CA THR A 22 12.08 -22.63 -40.03
C THR A 22 11.51 -21.34 -39.44
N ALA A 23 11.51 -20.23 -40.17
CA ALA A 23 10.71 -19.07 -39.79
C ALA A 23 9.25 -19.38 -40.13
N GLY A 24 8.53 -20.01 -39.20
CA GLY A 24 7.08 -20.04 -39.25
C GLY A 24 6.52 -18.62 -39.35
N PRO A 25 5.26 -18.45 -39.80
CA PRO A 25 4.63 -17.13 -39.72
C PRO A 25 4.75 -16.61 -38.28
N PRO A 26 5.00 -15.30 -38.09
CA PRO A 26 5.03 -14.72 -36.76
C PRO A 26 3.73 -15.10 -36.03
N VAL A 27 3.87 -15.55 -34.78
CA VAL A 27 2.73 -15.91 -33.95
C VAL A 27 1.95 -14.63 -33.68
N ASP A 28 0.64 -14.63 -33.96
CA ASP A 28 -0.23 -13.51 -33.63
C ASP A 28 -0.28 -13.37 -32.10
N VAL A 29 0.01 -12.17 -31.59
CA VAL A 29 -0.01 -11.88 -30.15
C VAL A 29 -1.37 -12.20 -29.53
N LYS A 30 -2.46 -12.09 -30.32
CA LYS A 30 -3.81 -12.51 -29.91
C LYS A 30 -3.90 -14.00 -29.59
N ASP A 31 -3.16 -14.82 -30.31
CA ASP A 31 -3.16 -16.28 -30.12
C ASP A 31 -2.34 -16.71 -28.90
N LEU A 32 -1.51 -15.82 -28.35
CA LEU A 32 -0.72 -16.05 -27.14
C LEU A 32 -1.51 -15.78 -25.84
N GLY A 33 -2.73 -15.23 -25.95
CA GLY A 33 -3.62 -15.01 -24.81
C GLY A 33 -3.28 -13.77 -23.97
N TYR A 34 -2.52 -12.82 -24.51
CA TYR A 34 -2.29 -11.54 -23.84
C TYR A 34 -3.61 -10.77 -23.69
N ARG A 35 -3.75 -10.09 -22.55
CA ARG A 35 -4.91 -9.23 -22.24
C ARG A 35 -4.80 -7.94 -23.05
N GLU A 36 -5.82 -7.62 -23.86
CA GLU A 36 -5.90 -6.33 -24.56
C GLU A 36 -6.06 -5.19 -23.55
N CYS A 37 -5.43 -4.04 -23.81
CA CYS A 37 -5.44 -2.85 -22.96
C CYS A 37 -5.52 -1.57 -23.80
N ARG A 38 -5.83 -0.44 -23.15
CA ARG A 38 -5.77 0.90 -23.74
C ARG A 38 -4.88 1.85 -22.95
N THR A 39 -4.69 1.56 -21.67
CA THR A 39 -3.92 2.33 -20.70
C THR A 39 -3.20 1.39 -19.76
N ASP A 40 -2.12 1.85 -19.11
CA ASP A 40 -1.35 1.02 -18.17
C ASP A 40 -2.20 0.52 -17.00
N ALA A 41 -3.20 1.30 -16.57
CA ALA A 41 -4.17 0.91 -15.55
C ALA A 41 -4.96 -0.36 -15.94
N ASP A 42 -5.16 -0.64 -17.23
CA ASP A 42 -5.79 -1.88 -17.67
C ASP A 42 -4.89 -3.12 -17.45
N CYS A 43 -3.66 -2.96 -16.98
CA CYS A 43 -2.67 -4.02 -16.79
C CYS A 43 -2.21 -4.16 -15.33
N GLU A 44 -2.70 -3.28 -14.46
CA GLU A 44 -2.49 -3.37 -13.02
C GLU A 44 -3.11 -4.68 -12.45
N PRO A 45 -2.51 -5.23 -11.38
CA PRO A 45 -1.37 -4.68 -10.65
C PRO A 45 0.00 -5.08 -11.23
N TYR A 46 0.05 -5.83 -12.34
CA TYR A 46 1.30 -6.45 -12.85
C TYR A 46 1.49 -6.24 -14.36
N GLY A 47 1.82 -5.02 -14.77
CA GLY A 47 2.23 -4.73 -16.14
C GLY A 47 1.96 -3.30 -16.59
N TYR A 48 2.25 -3.05 -17.85
CA TYR A 48 1.91 -1.81 -18.57
C TYR A 48 1.25 -2.15 -19.91
N CYS A 49 0.58 -1.18 -20.51
CA CYS A 49 -0.04 -1.33 -21.82
C CYS A 49 0.97 -0.98 -22.92
N ASN A 50 1.45 -1.99 -23.63
CA ASN A 50 2.43 -1.76 -24.68
C ASN A 50 1.82 -1.10 -25.93
N ASP A 51 2.67 -0.64 -26.84
CA ASP A 51 2.27 0.06 -28.07
C ASP A 51 1.37 -0.78 -28.99
N ASP A 52 1.36 -2.11 -28.82
CA ASP A 52 0.51 -3.04 -29.56
C ASP A 52 -0.90 -3.19 -28.94
N GLY A 53 -1.15 -2.56 -27.78
CA GLY A 53 -2.43 -2.60 -27.08
C GLY A 53 -2.63 -3.87 -26.25
N TYR A 54 -1.55 -4.44 -25.70
CA TYR A 54 -1.60 -5.59 -24.80
C TYR A 54 -0.82 -5.35 -23.50
N CYS A 55 -1.28 -5.99 -22.43
CA CYS A 55 -0.57 -5.98 -21.17
C CYS A 55 0.73 -6.75 -21.25
N ASP A 56 1.82 -6.10 -20.89
CA ASP A 56 3.18 -6.62 -20.93
C ASP A 56 3.93 -6.32 -19.62
N ASN A 57 5.06 -6.97 -19.42
CA ASN A 57 5.97 -6.70 -18.31
C ASN A 57 7.43 -6.88 -18.73
N GLU A 58 8.12 -5.79 -19.00
CA GLU A 58 9.55 -5.82 -19.35
C GLU A 58 10.42 -6.20 -18.15
N CYS A 59 10.00 -5.82 -16.95
CA CYS A 59 10.76 -6.03 -15.73
C CYS A 59 9.85 -6.22 -14.52
N ARG A 60 10.38 -6.89 -13.49
CA ARG A 60 9.81 -6.88 -12.13
C ARG A 60 10.75 -6.22 -11.11
N ARG A 61 11.98 -5.97 -11.54
CA ARG A 61 13.09 -5.40 -10.77
C ARG A 61 14.15 -4.90 -11.75
N ASP A 62 15.01 -3.98 -11.33
CA ASP A 62 16.06 -3.38 -12.18
C ASP A 62 16.91 -4.41 -12.93
N SER A 63 17.22 -5.54 -12.30
CA SER A 63 18.05 -6.57 -12.95
C SER A 63 17.39 -7.19 -14.18
N ASP A 64 16.07 -7.19 -14.27
CA ASP A 64 15.34 -7.76 -15.40
C ASP A 64 15.58 -6.92 -16.67
N CYS A 65 15.91 -5.63 -16.53
CA CYS A 65 16.27 -4.76 -17.66
C CYS A 65 17.56 -5.16 -18.37
N SER A 66 18.40 -5.99 -17.74
CA SER A 66 19.58 -6.60 -18.39
C SER A 66 19.24 -7.57 -19.51
N LEU A 67 18.01 -8.08 -19.56
CA LEU A 67 17.55 -8.95 -20.63
C LEU A 67 17.18 -8.18 -21.90
N SER A 68 16.73 -6.94 -21.73
CA SER A 68 16.22 -6.08 -22.80
C SER A 68 17.29 -5.12 -23.33
N TYR A 69 18.22 -4.68 -22.48
CA TYR A 69 19.20 -3.64 -22.82
C TYR A 69 20.63 -4.05 -22.46
N SER A 70 21.57 -3.84 -23.39
CA SER A 70 22.99 -4.16 -23.16
C SER A 70 23.69 -3.20 -22.18
N ASP A 71 23.11 -2.03 -21.96
CA ASP A 71 23.55 -0.96 -21.06
C ASP A 71 22.58 -0.77 -19.89
N TRP A 72 22.04 -1.89 -19.39
CA TRP A 72 21.04 -1.96 -18.33
C TRP A 72 21.38 -1.20 -17.03
N GLU A 73 22.67 -0.92 -16.77
CA GLU A 73 23.08 -0.07 -15.65
C GLU A 73 22.50 1.36 -15.73
N ASN A 74 22.09 1.80 -16.93
CA ASN A 74 21.41 3.08 -17.17
C ASN A 74 19.89 2.96 -17.15
N TYR A 75 19.34 1.78 -16.84
CA TYR A 75 17.90 1.54 -16.81
C TYR A 75 17.47 1.12 -15.39
N ALA A 76 16.23 1.44 -15.05
CA ALA A 76 15.58 0.98 -13.84
C ALA A 76 14.21 0.43 -14.20
N CYS A 77 13.72 -0.49 -13.39
CA CYS A 77 12.36 -0.96 -13.52
C CYS A 77 11.42 0.04 -12.87
N HIS A 78 10.49 0.58 -13.63
CA HIS A 78 9.47 1.50 -13.13
C HIS A 78 8.15 1.13 -13.78
N HIS A 79 7.12 0.82 -12.99
CA HIS A 79 5.82 0.35 -13.47
C HIS A 79 5.93 -0.79 -14.49
N TYR A 80 6.76 -1.79 -14.17
CA TYR A 80 7.03 -2.96 -15.03
C TYR A 80 7.67 -2.67 -16.39
N ARG A 81 8.17 -1.45 -16.59
CA ARG A 81 8.87 -1.01 -17.80
C ARG A 81 10.33 -0.67 -17.50
N CYS A 82 11.23 -0.99 -18.41
CA CYS A 82 12.62 -0.58 -18.30
C CYS A 82 12.77 0.84 -18.84
N VAL A 83 12.83 1.80 -17.93
CA VAL A 83 13.00 3.22 -18.25
C VAL A 83 14.43 3.65 -17.98
N ALA A 84 14.92 4.65 -18.71
CA ALA A 84 16.26 5.17 -18.47
C ALA A 84 16.30 5.85 -17.09
N ARG A 85 17.31 5.56 -16.27
CA ARG A 85 17.48 6.19 -14.95
C ARG A 85 17.54 7.72 -15.03
N ALA A 86 18.15 8.24 -16.09
CA ALA A 86 18.22 9.68 -16.33
C ALA A 86 16.84 10.36 -16.44
N SER A 87 15.80 9.65 -16.92
CA SER A 87 14.43 10.17 -16.97
C SER A 87 13.63 9.97 -15.68
N LEU A 88 14.21 9.29 -14.69
CA LEU A 88 13.67 9.20 -13.33
C LEU A 88 14.33 10.23 -12.41
N GLU A 89 15.61 10.52 -12.65
CA GLU A 89 16.43 11.40 -11.82
C GLU A 89 16.18 12.89 -12.07
N ASP A 90 15.70 13.29 -13.25
CA ASP A 90 15.40 14.70 -13.51
C ASP A 90 14.08 15.14 -12.90
N GLY A 91 13.08 14.26 -12.75
CA GLY A 91 11.75 14.59 -12.21
C GLY A 91 10.95 15.59 -13.07
N ASP A 92 11.66 16.28 -13.96
CA ASP A 92 11.21 17.01 -15.12
C ASP A 92 10.99 15.97 -16.22
N GLU A 93 9.76 15.54 -16.45
CA GLU A 93 9.41 15.20 -17.83
C GLU A 93 9.74 16.43 -18.66
N ALA A 94 10.91 16.39 -19.31
CA ALA A 94 11.51 17.51 -20.00
C ALA A 94 10.52 18.17 -20.97
N ASP A 95 9.92 19.28 -20.53
CA ASP A 95 9.27 20.27 -21.38
C ASP A 95 10.28 20.96 -22.33
N GLY A 96 11.57 20.67 -22.15
CA GLY A 96 12.63 20.93 -23.10
C GLY A 96 13.02 22.41 -23.18
N ASP A 97 12.56 23.22 -22.24
CA ASP A 97 12.88 24.64 -22.20
C ASP A 97 14.16 24.95 -21.40
N GLY A 98 14.63 23.97 -20.61
CA GLY A 98 15.91 24.02 -19.90
C GLY A 98 15.94 25.03 -18.75
N ASP A 99 14.79 25.44 -18.22
CA ASP A 99 14.72 26.33 -17.07
C ASP A 99 14.86 25.60 -15.71
N GLY A 100 14.71 24.27 -15.73
CA GLY A 100 14.90 23.38 -14.58
C GLY A 100 13.91 23.62 -13.46
N ALA A 101 12.78 24.26 -13.75
CA ALA A 101 11.70 24.48 -12.82
C ALA A 101 10.49 23.64 -13.25
N CYS A 102 10.33 22.46 -12.65
CA CYS A 102 9.12 21.68 -12.83
C CYS A 102 7.86 22.55 -12.63
N GLU A 103 7.05 22.65 -13.68
CA GLU A 103 5.76 23.33 -13.66
C GLU A 103 4.66 22.36 -13.21
N PRO A 104 3.74 22.78 -12.31
CA PRO A 104 2.65 21.91 -11.90
C PRO A 104 1.76 21.51 -13.07
N HIS A 105 1.62 20.22 -13.31
CA HIS A 105 0.84 19.67 -14.42
C HIS A 105 -0.06 18.52 -13.95
N ALA A 106 -1.15 18.32 -14.68
CA ALA A 106 -2.04 17.20 -14.44
C ALA A 106 -1.37 15.92 -14.96
N VAL A 107 -1.37 14.88 -14.15
CA VAL A 107 -0.92 13.56 -14.56
C VAL A 107 -1.96 12.98 -15.50
N GLU A 108 -1.55 12.66 -16.73
CA GLU A 108 -2.46 12.14 -17.74
C GLU A 108 -3.05 10.79 -17.30
N GLY A 109 -4.35 10.60 -17.52
CA GLY A 109 -5.05 9.35 -17.16
C GLY A 109 -5.33 9.13 -15.67
N ARG A 110 -4.78 9.95 -14.75
CA ARG A 110 -4.98 9.80 -13.31
C ARG A 110 -6.06 10.75 -12.77
N SER A 111 -7.30 10.25 -12.69
CA SER A 111 -8.41 10.95 -12.04
C SER A 111 -8.41 10.72 -10.53
N CYS A 112 -8.86 11.72 -9.78
CA CYS A 112 -9.03 11.63 -8.33
C CYS A 112 -10.40 12.17 -7.92
N HIS A 113 -10.92 11.72 -6.77
CA HIS A 113 -12.08 12.35 -6.16
C HIS A 113 -11.63 13.50 -5.25
N TYR A 114 -11.86 14.73 -5.70
CA TYR A 114 -11.58 15.90 -4.87
C TYR A 114 -12.64 16.04 -3.79
N TRP A 115 -12.23 15.83 -2.55
CA TRP A 115 -13.03 16.13 -1.37
C TRP A 115 -12.76 17.57 -0.93
N THR A 116 -13.82 18.36 -0.78
CA THR A 116 -13.73 19.67 -0.12
C THR A 116 -13.37 19.51 1.36
N PRO A 117 -12.75 20.51 2.01
CA PRO A 117 -12.50 20.48 3.44
C PRO A 117 -13.78 20.24 4.26
N GLU A 118 -14.92 20.82 3.84
CA GLU A 118 -16.21 20.61 4.48
C GLU A 118 -16.70 19.16 4.36
N GLU A 119 -16.48 18.52 3.21
CA GLU A 119 -16.76 17.11 3.03
C GLU A 119 -15.85 16.26 3.92
N CYS A 120 -14.52 16.44 3.86
CA CYS A 120 -13.60 15.70 4.74
C CYS A 120 -14.04 15.77 6.22
N VAL A 121 -14.39 16.96 6.71
CA VAL A 121 -14.89 17.16 8.08
C VAL A 121 -16.21 16.42 8.33
N ALA A 122 -17.11 16.36 7.35
CA ALA A 122 -18.37 15.62 7.46
C ALA A 122 -18.17 14.10 7.52
N PHE A 123 -17.07 13.58 6.95
CA PHE A 123 -16.61 12.20 7.12
C PHE A 123 -15.73 12.01 8.37
N GLY A 124 -15.40 13.11 9.05
CA GLY A 124 -14.47 13.13 10.18
C GLY A 124 -13.02 12.80 9.79
N TRP A 125 -12.67 13.06 8.54
CA TRP A 125 -11.33 12.92 7.98
C TRP A 125 -10.53 14.23 8.10
N PRO A 126 -9.19 14.18 7.97
CA PRO A 126 -8.35 15.39 7.92
C PRO A 126 -8.74 16.33 6.76
N GLU A 127 -8.49 17.65 6.91
CA GLU A 127 -8.87 18.69 5.92
C GLU A 127 -8.33 18.48 4.50
N HIS A 128 -7.30 17.64 4.31
CA HIS A 128 -6.68 17.32 3.03
C HIS A 128 -6.86 15.84 2.65
N CYS A 129 -8.07 15.31 2.83
CA CYS A 129 -8.33 13.88 2.60
C CYS A 129 -8.26 13.47 1.12
N GLY A 130 -8.44 14.40 0.16
CA GLY A 130 -8.40 14.12 -1.28
C GLY A 130 -7.10 13.55 -1.84
N ASP A 131 -5.97 13.74 -1.16
CA ASP A 131 -4.68 13.21 -1.63
C ASP A 131 -4.61 11.67 -1.56
N MET A 132 -5.61 11.02 -0.95
CA MET A 132 -5.77 9.57 -0.92
C MET A 132 -6.06 8.92 -2.28
N TYR A 133 -6.34 9.67 -3.35
CA TYR A 133 -6.51 9.09 -4.70
C TYR A 133 -5.28 9.26 -5.59
N CYS A 134 -4.23 9.89 -5.07
CA CYS A 134 -2.95 10.03 -5.75
C CYS A 134 -1.86 9.35 -4.90
N LEU A 135 -2.18 8.16 -4.36
CA LEU A 135 -1.35 7.43 -3.40
C LEU A 135 -0.09 6.89 -4.06
N ASP A 136 -0.31 6.22 -5.19
CA ASP A 136 0.67 5.56 -6.03
C ASP A 136 1.70 6.50 -6.64
N LEU A 137 1.42 7.81 -6.67
CA LEU A 137 2.30 8.81 -7.26
C LEU A 137 3.22 9.51 -6.23
N GLY A 138 3.06 9.23 -4.94
CA GLY A 138 3.89 9.83 -3.89
C GLY A 138 3.44 11.21 -3.39
N TRP A 139 4.25 11.87 -2.55
CA TRP A 139 3.84 13.10 -1.84
C TRP A 139 3.92 14.39 -2.64
N ARG A 140 4.59 14.39 -3.80
CA ARG A 140 4.57 15.54 -4.72
C ARG A 140 3.23 15.69 -5.45
N HIS A 141 2.37 14.66 -5.39
CA HIS A 141 1.07 14.65 -6.05
C HIS A 141 -0.08 14.86 -5.07
N ALA A 142 -1.01 15.71 -5.49
CA ALA A 142 -2.22 16.05 -4.76
C ALA A 142 -3.43 16.02 -5.69
N CYS A 143 -4.62 15.77 -5.13
CA CYS A 143 -5.85 15.83 -5.91
C CYS A 143 -6.29 17.29 -6.10
N ALA A 144 -6.43 17.73 -7.36
CA ALA A 144 -6.92 19.08 -7.65
C ALA A 144 -8.45 19.14 -7.74
N SER A 145 -8.99 20.35 -7.58
CA SER A 145 -10.44 20.62 -7.60
C SER A 145 -11.15 20.26 -8.91
N ASP A 146 -10.40 19.99 -9.98
CA ASP A 146 -10.93 19.52 -11.26
C ASP A 146 -10.98 17.99 -11.37
N GLY A 147 -10.65 17.27 -10.29
CA GLY A 147 -10.71 15.82 -10.21
C GLY A 147 -9.55 15.10 -10.88
N ARG A 148 -8.37 15.74 -10.97
CA ARG A 148 -7.15 15.15 -11.51
C ARG A 148 -6.00 15.19 -10.51
N CYS A 149 -5.17 14.17 -10.51
CA CYS A 149 -3.91 14.21 -9.77
C CYS A 149 -2.97 15.22 -10.44
N MET A 150 -2.46 16.15 -9.64
CA MET A 150 -1.50 17.17 -10.09
C MET A 150 -0.13 16.85 -9.51
N ASN A 151 0.90 16.84 -10.34
CA ASN A 151 2.27 16.91 -9.88
C ASN A 151 2.55 18.36 -9.46
N ASN A 152 2.87 18.59 -8.18
CA ASN A 152 3.18 19.92 -7.66
C ASN A 152 4.68 20.21 -7.64
N CYS A 153 5.51 19.28 -8.14
CA CYS A 153 6.97 19.38 -8.26
C CYS A 153 7.75 19.42 -6.94
N VAL A 154 7.13 19.96 -5.89
CA VAL A 154 7.69 20.08 -4.55
C VAL A 154 6.76 19.43 -3.55
N ILE A 155 7.36 18.88 -2.50
CA ILE A 155 6.61 18.38 -1.35
C ILE A 155 6.46 19.51 -0.35
N ASP A 156 5.21 19.80 0.01
CA ASP A 156 4.94 20.74 1.10
C ASP A 156 5.26 20.09 2.44
N TYR A 157 6.41 20.46 3.02
CA TYR A 157 6.82 20.12 4.37
C TYR A 157 6.43 21.17 5.42
N GLY A 158 5.66 22.18 5.03
CA GLY A 158 5.41 23.36 5.85
C GLY A 158 6.67 24.23 6.01
N ALA A 159 6.54 25.28 6.83
CA ALA A 159 7.65 26.17 7.16
C ALA A 159 8.41 25.63 8.38
N ALA A 160 9.14 24.53 8.19
CA ALA A 160 10.00 24.01 9.25
C ALA A 160 11.11 25.01 9.57
N GLU A 161 11.16 25.50 10.81
CA GLU A 161 12.23 26.40 11.22
C GLU A 161 13.54 25.60 11.27
N PRO A 162 14.62 26.02 10.58
CA PRO A 162 15.83 25.21 10.45
C PRO A 162 16.47 24.76 11.77
N ASP A 163 16.24 25.53 12.84
CA ASP A 163 16.76 25.26 14.19
C ASP A 163 15.73 24.53 15.10
N SER A 164 14.57 24.13 14.57
CA SER A 164 13.55 23.41 15.34
C SER A 164 13.99 21.96 15.58
N ALA A 165 13.54 21.36 16.69
CA ALA A 165 13.71 19.93 16.92
C ALA A 165 13.03 19.08 15.84
N ILE A 166 12.03 19.64 15.15
CA ILE A 166 11.19 18.98 14.13
C ILE A 166 11.91 18.91 12.79
N ALA A 167 12.74 19.90 12.45
CA ALA A 167 13.44 19.96 11.17
C ALA A 167 14.22 18.66 10.86
N ALA A 168 14.79 18.02 11.89
CA ALA A 168 15.49 16.75 11.75
C ALA A 168 14.57 15.53 11.45
N TYR A 169 13.27 15.63 11.70
CA TYR A 169 12.27 14.61 11.38
C TYR A 169 11.61 14.82 10.02
N VAL A 170 11.59 16.04 9.49
CA VAL A 170 10.95 16.37 8.20
C VAL A 170 11.48 15.48 7.08
N GLY A 171 10.59 15.01 6.20
CA GLY A 171 10.91 14.23 4.99
C GLY A 171 9.91 13.09 4.73
N VAL A 172 10.24 12.25 3.75
CA VAL A 172 9.46 11.06 3.37
C VAL A 172 10.02 9.78 3.98
N TYR A 173 9.13 8.87 4.36
CA TYR A 173 9.43 7.60 5.01
C TYR A 173 8.61 6.47 4.41
N ALA A 174 9.23 5.32 4.19
CA ALA A 174 8.51 4.06 4.11
C ALA A 174 8.05 3.67 5.52
N SER A 175 6.84 3.13 5.65
CA SER A 175 6.26 2.75 6.93
C SER A 175 5.68 1.36 6.89
N LEU A 176 5.91 0.62 7.96
CA LEU A 176 5.24 -0.63 8.28
C LEU A 176 4.49 -0.41 9.60
N PHE A 177 3.22 -0.76 9.64
CA PHE A 177 2.43 -0.86 10.86
C PHE A 177 1.73 -2.20 10.91
N THR A 178 1.83 -2.87 12.05
CA THR A 178 1.25 -4.18 12.27
C THR A 178 0.25 -4.09 13.40
N THR A 179 -0.91 -4.70 13.28
CA THR A 179 -1.90 -4.76 14.36
C THR A 179 -2.32 -6.19 14.55
N ALA A 180 -2.00 -6.75 15.71
CA ALA A 180 -2.35 -8.12 16.06
C ALA A 180 -3.59 -8.15 16.96
N VAL A 181 -4.57 -8.96 16.55
CA VAL A 181 -5.83 -9.16 17.26
C VAL A 181 -6.18 -10.64 17.32
N ARG A 182 -7.04 -10.99 18.28
CA ARG A 182 -7.74 -12.27 18.32
C ARG A 182 -9.20 -12.03 18.00
N ASN A 183 -9.68 -12.74 16.98
CA ASN A 183 -11.07 -12.77 16.57
C ASN A 183 -11.76 -13.98 17.22
N ASN A 184 -12.70 -13.73 18.13
CA ASN A 184 -13.47 -14.79 18.80
C ASN A 184 -14.85 -14.96 18.13
N GLY A 185 -15.38 -16.17 18.17
CA GLY A 185 -16.70 -16.49 17.62
C GLY A 185 -16.71 -16.78 16.13
N LEU A 186 -15.54 -16.87 15.49
CA LEU A 186 -15.44 -17.26 14.08
C LEU A 186 -16.02 -18.66 13.85
N PRO A 187 -16.92 -18.84 12.86
CA PRO A 187 -17.45 -20.15 12.52
C PRO A 187 -16.33 -21.16 12.23
N LEU A 188 -16.54 -22.43 12.60
CA LEU A 188 -15.64 -23.58 12.37
C LEU A 188 -14.34 -23.60 13.21
N VAL A 189 -13.71 -22.46 13.47
CA VAL A 189 -12.42 -22.38 14.19
C VAL A 189 -12.55 -21.91 15.64
N GLY A 190 -13.65 -21.23 15.99
CA GLY A 190 -13.94 -20.73 17.34
C GLY A 190 -13.18 -19.46 17.71
N PHE A 191 -11.87 -19.41 17.42
CA PHE A 191 -11.08 -18.18 17.44
C PHE A 191 -9.96 -18.24 16.39
N GLN A 192 -9.43 -17.07 16.03
CA GLN A 192 -8.32 -16.93 15.10
C GLN A 192 -7.47 -15.72 15.48
N ASP A 193 -6.16 -15.92 15.57
CA ASP A 193 -5.21 -14.82 15.76
C ASP A 193 -4.83 -14.29 14.38
N THR A 194 -4.97 -12.98 14.19
CA THR A 194 -4.73 -12.30 12.91
C THR A 194 -3.86 -11.09 13.10
N VAL A 195 -2.96 -10.86 12.15
CA VAL A 195 -2.19 -9.63 12.03
C VAL A 195 -2.63 -8.91 10.77
N SER A 196 -2.98 -7.63 10.91
CA SER A 196 -3.08 -6.73 9.77
C SER A 196 -1.71 -6.07 9.57
N ILE A 197 -1.22 -6.08 8.35
CA ILE A 197 0.08 -5.55 7.94
C ILE A 197 -0.23 -4.41 6.99
N HIS A 198 0.15 -3.20 7.35
CA HIS A 198 -0.06 -2.06 6.50
C HIS A 198 1.25 -1.37 6.17
N TYR A 199 1.46 -1.22 4.87
CA TYR A 199 2.58 -0.52 4.28
C TYR A 199 2.09 0.84 3.81
N ALA A 200 2.85 1.88 4.13
CA ALA A 200 2.45 3.23 3.75
C ALA A 200 3.64 4.11 3.41
N LEU A 201 3.36 5.08 2.56
CA LEU A 201 4.22 6.20 2.30
C LEU A 201 3.87 7.33 3.28
N THR A 202 4.85 7.72 4.08
CA THR A 202 4.64 8.64 5.19
C THR A 202 5.39 9.95 4.96
N ARG A 203 4.73 11.06 5.22
CA ARG A 203 5.35 12.38 5.25
C ARG A 203 5.34 12.92 6.67
N ILE A 204 6.50 13.38 7.12
CA ILE A 204 6.61 14.16 8.35
C ILE A 204 6.85 15.63 7.99
N ARG A 205 6.07 16.53 8.59
CA ARG A 205 6.14 17.98 8.36
C ARG A 205 5.98 18.78 9.65
N GLU A 206 6.38 20.04 9.62
CA GLU A 206 6.14 20.98 10.72
C GLU A 206 4.91 21.85 10.44
N LYS A 207 4.00 21.95 11.41
CA LYS A 207 2.87 22.89 11.37
C LYS A 207 2.63 23.46 12.76
N ASP A 208 2.67 24.79 12.89
CA ASP A 208 2.43 25.52 14.14
C ASP A 208 3.30 25.03 15.33
N GLY A 209 4.57 24.67 15.06
CA GLY A 209 5.50 24.14 16.05
C GLY A 209 5.22 22.70 16.49
N LYS A 210 4.33 21.98 15.78
CA LYS A 210 4.01 20.57 16.00
C LYS A 210 4.53 19.71 14.86
N MET A 211 4.91 18.48 15.18
CA MET A 211 5.26 17.49 14.17
C MET A 211 3.98 16.78 13.72
N ILE A 212 3.69 16.86 12.43
CA ILE A 212 2.55 16.20 11.80
C ILE A 212 3.08 15.03 10.98
N ILE A 213 2.61 13.83 11.28
CA ILE A 213 2.94 12.60 10.57
C ILE A 213 1.68 12.22 9.77
N THR A 214 1.79 12.07 8.46
CA THR A 214 0.65 11.70 7.60
C THR A 214 1.00 10.48 6.78
N HIS A 215 0.08 9.52 6.68
CA HIS A 215 0.28 8.25 5.99
C HIS A 215 -0.64 8.15 4.76
N LYS A 216 -0.04 7.72 3.64
CA LYS A 216 -0.71 7.25 2.43
C LYS A 216 -0.61 5.72 2.42
N LEU A 217 -1.74 5.02 2.57
CA LEU A 217 -1.76 3.56 2.63
C LEU A 217 -1.45 2.96 1.25
N CYS A 218 -0.35 2.21 1.14
CA CYS A 218 0.11 1.62 -0.12
C CYS A 218 -0.37 0.18 -0.30
N ARG A 219 -0.46 -0.58 0.80
CA ARG A 219 -1.02 -1.93 0.82
C ARG A 219 -1.50 -2.27 2.22
N LEU A 220 -2.63 -2.94 2.30
CA LEU A 220 -3.15 -3.54 3.52
C LEU A 220 -3.35 -5.04 3.31
N GLY A 221 -2.58 -5.83 4.04
CA GLY A 221 -2.71 -7.29 4.09
C GLY A 221 -3.25 -7.75 5.44
N MET A 222 -3.88 -8.93 5.46
CA MET A 222 -4.27 -9.61 6.68
C MET A 222 -3.83 -11.06 6.61
N PHE A 223 -3.19 -11.54 7.67
CA PHE A 223 -2.72 -12.91 7.76
C PHE A 223 -3.08 -13.52 9.10
N ASN A 224 -3.31 -14.83 9.09
CA ASN A 224 -3.45 -15.59 10.32
C ASN A 224 -2.07 -15.93 10.86
N PHE A 225 -1.96 -16.14 12.16
CA PHE A 225 -0.74 -16.67 12.75
C PHE A 225 -1.01 -17.67 13.88
N LYS A 226 -0.05 -18.55 14.14
CA LYS A 226 -0.06 -19.55 15.22
C LYS A 226 1.28 -19.54 15.92
N GLY A 227 1.38 -18.80 17.04
CA GLY A 227 2.68 -18.46 17.61
C GLY A 227 3.43 -17.53 16.65
N ASP A 228 4.68 -17.85 16.32
CA ASP A 228 5.51 -16.98 15.46
C ASP A 228 5.38 -17.31 13.98
N LEU A 229 4.52 -18.28 13.67
CA LEU A 229 4.27 -18.77 12.33
C LEU A 229 3.10 -18.01 11.69
N VAL A 230 3.35 -17.36 10.55
CA VAL A 230 2.31 -16.84 9.65
C VAL A 230 1.73 -18.00 8.83
N VAL A 231 0.40 -18.13 8.83
CA VAL A 231 -0.32 -19.21 8.15
C VAL A 231 -0.99 -18.67 6.90
N THR A 232 -0.62 -19.20 5.74
CA THR A 232 -1.13 -18.79 4.42
C THR A 232 -2.14 -19.77 3.82
N ASP A 233 -2.38 -20.91 4.48
CA ASP A 233 -3.25 -22.00 4.03
C ASP A 233 -4.34 -22.36 5.07
N ASP A 234 -4.84 -21.36 5.80
CA ASP A 234 -5.78 -21.61 6.89
C ASP A 234 -7.21 -21.90 6.39
N ILE A 235 -8.02 -22.45 7.29
CA ILE A 235 -9.43 -22.81 7.03
C ILE A 235 -10.29 -21.58 6.74
N ALA A 236 -9.91 -20.40 7.25
CA ALA A 236 -10.59 -19.14 7.01
C ALA A 236 -9.56 -18.00 6.97
N MET A 237 -9.48 -17.30 5.85
CA MET A 237 -8.59 -16.15 5.65
C MET A 237 -9.41 -14.97 5.16
N MET A 238 -9.17 -13.81 5.76
CA MET A 238 -9.73 -12.55 5.30
C MET A 238 -8.72 -11.90 4.35
N MET A 239 -9.16 -11.61 3.14
CA MET A 239 -8.40 -10.87 2.14
C MET A 239 -9.00 -9.48 2.02
N VAL A 240 -8.13 -8.48 1.90
CA VAL A 240 -8.49 -7.08 1.74
C VAL A 240 -8.24 -6.70 0.27
N PRO A 241 -9.28 -6.45 -0.52
CA PRO A 241 -9.14 -5.99 -1.91
C PRO A 241 -8.42 -4.64 -2.00
N GLU A 242 -7.87 -4.32 -3.15
CA GLU A 242 -7.21 -3.04 -3.39
C GLU A 242 -8.15 -1.84 -3.25
N ALA A 243 -9.33 -1.92 -3.86
CA ALA A 243 -10.38 -0.89 -3.75
C ALA A 243 -10.74 -0.57 -2.28
N TYR A 244 -10.58 -1.52 -1.36
CA TYR A 244 -10.78 -1.27 0.07
C TYR A 244 -9.76 -0.26 0.59
N TYR A 245 -8.47 -0.50 0.39
CA TYR A 245 -7.43 0.33 1.03
C TYR A 245 -7.13 1.62 0.28
N GLU A 246 -7.42 1.68 -1.03
CA GLU A 246 -7.33 2.92 -1.82
C GLU A 246 -8.36 3.98 -1.40
N THR A 247 -9.42 3.58 -0.71
CA THR A 247 -10.48 4.47 -0.24
C THR A 247 -10.41 4.73 1.26
N VAL A 248 -9.37 4.23 1.94
CA VAL A 248 -9.10 4.56 3.34
C VAL A 248 -8.51 5.96 3.43
N ALA A 249 -9.05 6.76 4.35
CA ALA A 249 -8.58 8.12 4.56
C ALA A 249 -7.12 8.18 5.05
N LEU A 250 -6.46 9.30 4.75
CA LEU A 250 -5.12 9.55 5.26
C LEU A 250 -5.11 9.51 6.79
N VAL A 251 -4.24 8.68 7.34
CA VAL A 251 -3.98 8.62 8.77
C VAL A 251 -3.09 9.81 9.13
N GLN A 252 -3.47 10.58 10.15
CA GLN A 252 -2.69 11.72 10.61
C GLN A 252 -2.46 11.66 12.12
N HIS A 253 -1.20 11.72 12.51
CA HIS A 253 -0.76 11.87 13.89
C HIS A 253 -0.15 13.25 14.14
N VAL A 254 -0.30 13.73 15.36
CA VAL A 254 0.26 14.99 15.86
C VAL A 254 1.13 14.69 17.07
N VAL A 255 2.34 15.25 17.07
CA VAL A 255 3.23 15.26 18.24
C VAL A 255 3.41 16.70 18.68
N GLU A 256 2.86 17.01 19.85
CA GLU A 256 2.82 18.37 20.41
C GLU A 256 4.21 18.88 20.82
N ASN A 257 5.07 18.01 21.35
CA ASN A 257 6.39 18.38 21.87
C ASN A 257 7.44 17.35 21.44
N PRO A 258 7.80 17.31 20.15
CA PRO A 258 8.77 16.35 19.65
C PRO A 258 10.15 16.62 20.25
N PRO A 259 10.87 15.60 20.73
CA PRO A 259 12.22 15.76 21.26
C PRO A 259 13.20 16.06 20.11
N ALA A 260 14.40 16.55 20.42
CA ALA A 260 15.49 16.55 19.46
C ALA A 260 15.70 15.12 18.91
N ARG A 261 15.99 15.01 17.62
CA ARG A 261 16.20 13.71 16.97
C ARG A 261 17.56 13.14 17.35
N GLU A 262 17.58 12.39 18.45
CA GLU A 262 18.76 11.70 18.96
C GLU A 262 18.39 10.23 19.21
N ALA A 263 19.32 9.30 18.96
CA ALA A 263 19.07 7.88 19.21
C ALA A 263 18.64 7.65 20.68
N GLY A 264 17.56 6.90 20.88
CA GLY A 264 16.91 6.67 22.17
C GLY A 264 15.93 7.77 22.62
N ALA A 265 15.79 8.87 21.88
CA ALA A 265 14.76 9.86 22.15
C ALA A 265 13.37 9.26 21.86
N SER A 266 12.40 9.52 22.73
CA SER A 266 11.05 8.97 22.62
C SER A 266 9.98 10.04 22.57
N PHE A 267 8.89 9.78 21.86
CA PHE A 267 7.70 10.65 21.84
C PHE A 267 6.42 9.85 21.74
N GLU A 268 5.30 10.49 22.06
CA GLU A 268 3.96 9.93 21.85
C GLU A 268 3.19 10.80 20.86
N THR A 269 2.40 10.16 20.01
CA THR A 269 1.43 10.88 19.17
C THR A 269 0.16 11.14 19.95
N ASP A 270 -0.71 11.98 19.40
CA ASP A 270 -2.13 11.93 19.70
C ASP A 270 -2.75 10.58 19.28
N ARG A 271 -3.99 10.36 19.74
CA ARG A 271 -4.79 9.23 19.29
C ARG A 271 -5.54 9.64 18.03
N PHE A 272 -5.19 8.99 16.93
CA PHE A 272 -5.94 9.09 15.68
C PHE A 272 -7.14 8.14 15.72
N TRP A 273 -8.24 8.57 15.10
CA TRP A 273 -9.43 7.76 14.90
C TRP A 273 -9.73 7.65 13.42
N GLU A 274 -9.99 6.44 12.97
CA GLU A 274 -10.33 6.10 11.59
C GLU A 274 -11.72 5.49 11.53
N ILE A 275 -12.51 5.97 10.57
CA ILE A 275 -13.84 5.43 10.28
C ILE A 275 -13.85 4.91 8.85
N ARG A 276 -14.39 3.71 8.71
CA ARG A 276 -14.48 2.94 7.47
C ARG A 276 -15.92 2.48 7.27
N GLY A 277 -16.42 2.57 6.04
CA GLY A 277 -17.76 2.13 5.64
C GLY A 277 -18.94 2.94 6.21
N ALA A 278 -18.66 3.95 7.03
CA ALA A 278 -19.66 4.78 7.70
C ALA A 278 -19.26 6.27 7.67
N LYS A 279 -20.25 7.15 7.79
CA LYS A 279 -20.08 8.59 7.97
C LYS A 279 -20.38 8.95 9.42
N MET A 280 -19.38 9.48 10.12
CA MET A 280 -19.52 9.85 11.52
C MET A 280 -19.02 11.27 11.74
N THR A 281 -19.79 12.05 12.49
CA THR A 281 -19.46 13.46 12.76
C THR A 281 -18.94 13.68 14.18
N LYS A 282 -19.11 12.69 15.06
CA LYS A 282 -18.65 12.74 16.46
C LYS A 282 -17.85 11.49 16.80
N ILE A 283 -16.61 11.49 16.33
CA ILE A 283 -15.74 10.32 16.35
C ILE A 283 -15.01 10.09 17.68
N PRO A 284 -14.50 11.11 18.42
CA PRO A 284 -13.66 10.82 19.57
C PRO A 284 -14.41 10.02 20.63
N CYS A 285 -13.97 8.78 20.85
CA CYS A 285 -14.44 7.98 21.97
C CYS A 285 -13.54 8.17 23.17
N GLN A 286 -14.13 7.99 24.35
CA GLN A 286 -13.39 7.82 25.59
C GLN A 286 -12.93 6.36 25.66
N THR A 287 -11.64 6.16 25.92
CA THR A 287 -11.07 4.85 26.23
C THR A 287 -10.76 4.76 27.73
N ASP A 288 -10.65 3.55 28.26
CA ASP A 288 -10.09 3.31 29.58
C ASP A 288 -8.54 3.32 29.53
N GLY A 289 -7.91 3.16 30.70
CA GLY A 289 -6.45 3.11 30.80
C GLY A 289 -5.83 1.83 30.21
N GLN A 290 -6.64 0.93 29.65
CA GLN A 290 -6.25 -0.30 28.96
C GLN A 290 -6.57 -0.21 27.46
N GLY A 291 -7.01 0.95 26.98
CA GLY A 291 -7.35 1.19 25.58
C GLY A 291 -8.79 0.83 25.22
N ALA A 292 -9.56 0.11 26.04
CA ALA A 292 -10.91 -0.30 25.66
C ALA A 292 -11.85 0.92 25.53
N VAL A 293 -12.66 0.96 24.48
CA VAL A 293 -13.67 2.01 24.27
C VAL A 293 -14.73 1.93 25.37
N VAL A 294 -14.84 2.99 26.18
CA VAL A 294 -15.80 3.10 27.29
C VAL A 294 -17.09 3.77 26.82
N SER A 295 -16.98 4.80 26.00
CA SER A 295 -18.14 5.53 25.46
C SER A 295 -17.75 6.34 24.24
N CYS A 296 -18.65 6.42 23.28
CA CYS A 296 -18.54 7.32 22.14
C CYS A 296 -19.76 8.23 22.12
N GLU A 297 -19.60 9.47 21.63
CA GLU A 297 -20.73 10.38 21.47
C GLU A 297 -21.72 9.90 20.39
N GLU A 298 -21.19 9.20 19.38
CA GLU A 298 -21.94 8.57 18.30
C GLU A 298 -21.56 7.08 18.20
N SER A 299 -22.56 6.19 18.11
CA SER A 299 -22.35 4.77 17.87
C SER A 299 -22.07 4.52 16.39
N LEU A 300 -21.18 3.57 16.11
CA LEU A 300 -21.03 3.01 14.77
C LEU A 300 -22.38 2.38 14.37
N PRO A 301 -22.90 2.62 13.15
CA PRO A 301 -24.09 1.93 12.66
C PRO A 301 -23.93 0.41 12.78
N ASP A 302 -25.01 -0.31 13.05
CA ASP A 302 -25.00 -1.77 13.06
C ASP A 302 -25.90 -2.34 11.95
N ARG A 303 -26.09 -3.66 11.97
CA ARG A 303 -26.93 -4.36 11.01
C ARG A 303 -28.40 -3.94 11.06
N ASP A 304 -28.93 -3.60 12.24
CA ASP A 304 -30.32 -3.14 12.37
C ASP A 304 -30.47 -1.73 11.78
N ASP A 305 -29.48 -0.86 11.98
CA ASP A 305 -29.39 0.45 11.34
C ASP A 305 -29.30 0.31 9.81
N TYR A 306 -28.47 -0.61 9.30
CA TYR A 306 -28.39 -0.92 7.87
C TYR A 306 -29.75 -1.35 7.31
N ALA A 307 -30.42 -2.30 7.96
CA ALA A 307 -31.74 -2.79 7.55
C ALA A 307 -32.82 -1.69 7.59
N ALA A 308 -32.66 -0.69 8.45
CA ALA A 308 -33.51 0.50 8.52
C ALA A 308 -33.17 1.56 7.46
N GLY A 309 -32.08 1.38 6.71
CA GLY A 309 -31.61 2.30 5.68
C GLY A 309 -30.89 3.53 6.26
N ASP A 310 -30.10 3.35 7.31
CA ASP A 310 -29.30 4.44 7.90
C ASP A 310 -28.37 5.07 6.85
N PRO A 311 -28.52 6.38 6.54
CA PRO A 311 -27.74 7.06 5.50
C PRO A 311 -26.27 7.26 5.85
N ARG A 312 -25.84 6.93 7.08
CA ARG A 312 -24.43 6.95 7.48
C ARG A 312 -23.65 5.84 6.82
N ILE A 313 -24.28 4.69 6.54
CA ILE A 313 -23.64 3.59 5.83
C ILE A 313 -23.57 3.95 4.35
N TRP A 314 -22.40 3.80 3.75
CA TRP A 314 -22.17 4.17 2.36
C TRP A 314 -21.12 3.27 1.72
N ASP A 315 -21.24 3.09 0.42
CA ASP A 315 -20.30 2.36 -0.44
C ASP A 315 -18.99 3.15 -0.55
N GLN A 316 -18.01 2.83 0.32
CA GLN A 316 -16.77 3.58 0.44
C GLN A 316 -15.75 3.18 -0.63
N ASP A 317 -15.72 1.90 -1.03
CA ASP A 317 -14.84 1.35 -2.05
C ASP A 317 -15.45 1.36 -3.48
N PHE A 318 -16.67 1.89 -3.62
CA PHE A 318 -17.36 2.14 -4.89
C PHE A 318 -17.63 0.87 -5.72
N ASP A 319 -17.79 -0.27 -5.07
CA ASP A 319 -18.06 -1.56 -5.72
C ASP A 319 -19.57 -1.87 -5.87
N GLY A 320 -20.43 -0.96 -5.40
CA GLY A 320 -21.88 -1.08 -5.40
C GLY A 320 -22.45 -1.81 -4.19
N LYS A 321 -21.64 -2.06 -3.16
CA LYS A 321 -22.00 -2.76 -1.92
C LYS A 321 -22.01 -1.78 -0.74
N PRO A 322 -22.69 -2.10 0.38
CA PRO A 322 -22.66 -1.21 1.53
C PRO A 322 -21.28 -1.22 2.21
N ALA A 323 -20.88 -0.11 2.78
CA ALA A 323 -19.67 0.01 3.60
C ALA A 323 -18.38 -0.31 2.83
N LEU A 324 -17.55 -1.23 3.34
CA LEU A 324 -16.35 -1.72 2.68
C LEU A 324 -16.41 -3.23 2.52
N THR A 325 -15.87 -3.73 1.40
CA THR A 325 -15.87 -5.15 1.05
C THR A 325 -14.56 -5.84 1.43
N THR A 326 -14.65 -6.91 2.21
CA THR A 326 -13.57 -7.88 2.44
C THR A 326 -13.96 -9.24 1.88
N ILE A 327 -12.98 -10.09 1.57
CA ILE A 327 -13.23 -11.42 1.00
C ILE A 327 -12.79 -12.48 2.00
N MET A 328 -13.72 -13.32 2.43
CA MET A 328 -13.40 -14.55 3.13
C MET A 328 -13.01 -15.63 2.10
N ALA A 329 -11.86 -16.26 2.30
CA ALA A 329 -11.36 -17.40 1.53
C ALA A 329 -11.09 -18.61 2.42
N GLY A 330 -11.30 -19.82 1.90
CA GLY A 330 -11.02 -21.08 2.60
C GLY A 330 -12.22 -22.02 2.61
N ALA A 331 -12.61 -22.53 3.78
CA ALA A 331 -13.79 -23.39 3.94
C ALA A 331 -15.11 -22.61 3.79
N LEU A 332 -15.09 -21.32 4.15
CA LEU A 332 -16.13 -20.36 3.80
C LEU A 332 -15.55 -19.42 2.75
N ASN A 333 -16.27 -19.22 1.65
CA ASN A 333 -15.85 -18.32 0.58
C ASN A 333 -16.97 -17.32 0.32
N GLY A 334 -16.64 -16.04 0.26
CA GLY A 334 -17.62 -15.00 -0.04
C GLY A 334 -17.19 -13.62 0.43
N GLU A 335 -17.90 -12.61 -0.01
CA GLU A 335 -17.71 -11.22 0.42
C GLU A 335 -18.43 -10.95 1.74
N VAL A 336 -17.81 -10.13 2.58
CA VAL A 336 -18.34 -9.56 3.82
C VAL A 336 -18.29 -8.06 3.70
N TYR A 337 -19.41 -7.40 3.99
CA TYR A 337 -19.55 -5.96 3.93
C TYR A 337 -19.62 -5.41 5.35
N SER A 338 -18.64 -4.62 5.74
CA SER A 338 -18.48 -4.19 7.13
C SER A 338 -18.13 -2.73 7.25
N ASP A 339 -18.65 -2.08 8.29
CA ASP A 339 -18.10 -0.82 8.76
C ASP A 339 -17.13 -1.06 9.92
N GLN A 340 -16.25 -0.09 10.17
CA GLN A 340 -15.25 -0.20 11.21
C GLN A 340 -14.92 1.18 11.79
N ARG A 341 -14.73 1.18 13.11
CA ARG A 341 -14.09 2.25 13.86
C ARG A 341 -12.81 1.74 14.47
N TRP A 342 -11.70 2.34 14.07
CA TRP A 342 -10.37 2.00 14.54
C TRP A 342 -9.70 3.22 15.19
N SER A 343 -8.82 3.01 16.16
CA SER A 343 -7.97 4.09 16.68
C SER A 343 -6.56 3.58 16.91
N THR A 344 -5.61 4.50 16.88
CA THR A 344 -4.21 4.18 17.19
C THR A 344 -3.53 5.35 17.88
N GLN A 345 -2.62 5.06 18.80
CA GLN A 345 -1.70 6.01 19.42
C GLN A 345 -0.32 5.38 19.50
N TRP A 346 0.70 6.11 19.07
CA TRP A 346 2.05 5.59 18.94
C TRP A 346 2.93 6.03 20.11
N ARG A 347 3.79 5.12 20.55
CA ARG A 347 4.91 5.38 21.46
C ARG A 347 6.20 5.09 20.72
N ALA A 348 6.83 6.16 20.26
CA ALA A 348 7.99 6.16 19.38
C ALA A 348 9.31 6.18 20.12
N GLU A 349 10.31 5.60 19.46
CA GLU A 349 11.71 5.80 19.77
C GLU A 349 12.49 6.02 18.47
N VAL A 350 13.44 6.96 18.54
CA VAL A 350 14.42 7.22 17.48
C VAL A 350 15.51 6.18 17.58
N LEU A 351 15.66 5.34 16.56
CA LEU A 351 16.77 4.39 16.49
C LEU A 351 18.03 5.09 15.96
N ASP A 352 17.87 5.86 14.88
CA ASP A 352 18.93 6.66 14.26
C ASP A 352 18.36 7.79 13.35
N GLU A 353 19.23 8.39 12.52
CA GLU A 353 18.89 9.48 11.60
C GLU A 353 17.83 9.10 10.56
N ASN A 354 17.67 7.81 10.25
CA ASN A 354 16.77 7.33 9.21
C ASN A 354 15.66 6.43 9.76
N ARG A 355 15.80 5.89 10.97
CA ARG A 355 14.88 4.88 11.49
C ARG A 355 14.20 5.29 12.78
N LEU A 356 12.89 5.06 12.80
CA LEU A 356 12.02 5.17 13.97
C LEU A 356 11.31 3.83 14.16
N TRP A 357 10.98 3.51 15.40
CA TRP A 357 10.14 2.36 15.71
C TRP A 357 9.32 2.60 16.96
N GLY A 358 8.39 1.69 17.24
CA GLY A 358 7.69 1.71 18.50
C GLY A 358 6.54 0.74 18.56
N LEU A 359 5.85 0.80 19.68
CA LEU A 359 4.59 0.11 19.89
C LEU A 359 3.46 1.09 19.67
N HIS A 360 2.30 0.56 19.28
CA HIS A 360 1.08 1.37 19.26
C HIS A 360 -0.03 0.70 20.06
N ASP A 361 -0.81 1.54 20.73
CA ASP A 361 -2.04 1.15 21.39
C ASP A 361 -3.19 1.41 20.44
N HIS A 362 -4.11 0.46 20.28
CA HIS A 362 -5.15 0.54 19.28
C HIS A 362 -6.50 0.03 19.80
N THR A 363 -7.58 0.44 19.14
CA THR A 363 -8.92 -0.08 19.39
C THR A 363 -9.55 -0.47 18.07
N SER A 364 -10.40 -1.49 18.04
CA SER A 364 -11.15 -1.86 16.86
C SER A 364 -12.58 -2.25 17.26
N GLU A 365 -13.54 -1.67 16.56
CA GLU A 365 -14.95 -2.01 16.57
C GLU A 365 -15.37 -2.20 15.12
N THR A 366 -16.11 -3.26 14.81
CA THR A 366 -16.46 -3.64 13.44
C THR A 366 -17.79 -4.35 13.49
N HIS A 367 -18.69 -4.02 12.55
CA HIS A 367 -19.95 -4.73 12.39
C HIS A 367 -20.06 -5.31 10.98
N ASN A 368 -20.51 -6.56 10.90
CA ASN A 368 -20.81 -7.19 9.62
C ASN A 368 -22.24 -6.81 9.22
N LEU A 369 -22.38 -5.90 8.26
CA LEU A 369 -23.66 -5.30 7.88
C LEU A 369 -24.45 -6.19 6.92
N ASP A 370 -23.76 -6.78 5.94
CA ASP A 370 -24.31 -7.76 5.01
C ASP A 370 -23.19 -8.69 4.48
N ALA A 371 -23.55 -9.77 3.79
CA ALA A 371 -22.59 -10.70 3.19
C ALA A 371 -23.24 -11.52 2.08
N THR A 372 -22.40 -12.08 1.21
CA THR A 372 -22.85 -13.01 0.17
C THR A 372 -23.45 -14.31 0.71
N HIS A 373 -23.14 -14.67 1.97
CA HIS A 373 -23.66 -15.85 2.64
C HIS A 373 -24.01 -15.57 4.11
N GLU A 374 -25.15 -16.11 4.57
CA GLU A 374 -25.63 -15.92 5.95
C GLU A 374 -24.64 -16.43 7.01
N LEU A 375 -23.82 -17.44 6.70
CA LEU A 375 -22.79 -17.92 7.64
C LEU A 375 -21.68 -16.89 7.89
N LEU A 376 -21.46 -15.96 6.97
CA LEU A 376 -20.49 -14.88 7.11
C LEU A 376 -21.05 -13.68 7.89
N MET A 377 -22.36 -13.66 8.15
CA MET A 377 -23.04 -12.64 8.98
C MET A 377 -22.86 -12.86 10.49
N THR A 378 -21.75 -13.47 10.88
CA THR A 378 -21.46 -13.74 12.29
C THR A 378 -20.76 -12.52 12.87
N GLU A 379 -21.27 -12.01 13.99
CA GLU A 379 -20.57 -10.99 14.78
C GLU A 379 -19.32 -11.63 15.39
N VAL A 380 -18.16 -11.06 15.08
CA VAL A 380 -16.87 -11.51 15.59
C VAL A 380 -16.44 -10.55 16.69
N GLU A 381 -16.12 -11.09 17.86
CA GLU A 381 -15.56 -10.27 18.93
C GLU A 381 -14.04 -10.14 18.70
N THR A 382 -13.61 -8.95 18.30
CA THR A 382 -12.19 -8.62 18.13
C THR A 382 -11.60 -8.13 19.44
N VAL A 383 -10.59 -8.84 19.96
CA VAL A 383 -9.82 -8.41 21.13
C VAL A 383 -8.37 -8.17 20.75
N ILE A 384 -7.75 -7.15 21.34
CA ILE A 384 -6.31 -6.88 21.16
C ILE A 384 -5.53 -8.13 21.58
N HIS A 385 -4.54 -8.52 20.77
CA HIS A 385 -3.71 -9.67 21.10
C HIS A 385 -2.89 -9.43 22.38
N ALA A 386 -2.72 -10.45 23.21
CA ALA A 386 -2.07 -10.31 24.52
C ALA A 386 -0.57 -9.99 24.42
N ASP A 387 0.04 -10.32 23.28
CA ASP A 387 1.42 -10.01 22.96
C ASP A 387 1.51 -8.65 22.26
N ALA A 388 1.92 -7.63 23.01
CA ALA A 388 1.93 -6.26 22.53
C ALA A 388 3.01 -6.00 21.47
N ASP A 389 4.06 -6.81 21.41
CA ASP A 389 5.17 -6.58 20.46
C ASP A 389 4.81 -6.89 19.00
N ARG A 390 3.64 -7.50 18.78
CA ARG A 390 3.07 -7.82 17.47
C ARG A 390 2.23 -6.68 16.91
N SER A 391 1.94 -5.69 17.76
CA SER A 391 1.28 -4.45 17.37
C SER A 391 2.29 -3.32 17.45
N TYR A 392 2.98 -3.10 16.33
CA TYR A 392 4.14 -2.24 16.29
C TYR A 392 4.17 -1.40 15.01
N TYR A 393 5.12 -0.48 14.94
CA TYR A 393 5.39 0.23 13.72
C TYR A 393 6.89 0.49 13.53
N ARG A 394 7.27 0.68 12.27
CA ARG A 394 8.63 1.02 11.82
C ARG A 394 8.55 2.07 10.72
N LEU A 395 9.38 3.10 10.81
CA LEU A 395 9.58 4.06 9.73
C LEU A 395 11.05 4.02 9.29
N GLN A 396 11.27 4.05 7.98
CA GLN A 396 12.58 4.20 7.33
C GLN A 396 12.52 5.43 6.44
N ARG A 397 13.41 6.40 6.63
CA ARG A 397 13.55 7.54 5.73
C ARG A 397 13.96 7.02 4.35
N ILE A 398 13.29 7.48 3.32
CA ILE A 398 13.54 7.11 1.91
C ILE A 398 13.71 8.38 1.07
N ASP A 399 13.86 8.23 -0.24
CA ASP A 399 13.91 9.36 -1.16
C ASP A 399 12.63 10.21 -1.06
N ASP A 400 12.78 11.53 -1.15
CA ASP A 400 11.66 12.46 -1.05
C ASP A 400 10.64 12.22 -2.17
N PHE A 401 11.09 11.79 -3.35
CA PHE A 401 10.23 11.51 -4.50
C PHE A 401 9.76 10.07 -4.58
N ALA A 402 10.06 9.25 -3.58
CA ALA A 402 9.58 7.88 -3.51
C ALA A 402 8.04 7.82 -3.50
N ASP A 403 7.54 6.73 -4.06
CA ASP A 403 6.11 6.45 -4.16
C ASP A 403 5.72 5.16 -3.44
N CYS A 404 4.50 4.69 -3.65
CA CYS A 404 4.06 3.44 -3.03
C CYS A 404 4.74 2.20 -3.61
N GLU A 405 5.13 2.19 -4.90
CA GLU A 405 5.84 1.06 -5.48
C GLU A 405 7.22 0.91 -4.82
N ASP A 406 7.91 2.02 -4.55
CA ASP A 406 9.16 2.02 -3.81
C ASP A 406 9.02 1.44 -2.40
N VAL A 407 7.95 1.82 -1.68
CA VAL A 407 7.66 1.26 -0.35
C VAL A 407 7.44 -0.25 -0.43
N LEU A 408 6.68 -0.72 -1.40
CA LEU A 408 6.39 -2.15 -1.55
C LEU A 408 7.62 -2.94 -1.98
N ARG A 409 8.48 -2.37 -2.83
CA ARG A 409 9.76 -2.96 -3.21
C ARG A 409 10.68 -3.13 -2.00
N LEU A 410 10.74 -2.14 -1.12
CA LEU A 410 11.49 -2.25 0.14
C LEU A 410 10.85 -3.27 1.09
N ALA A 411 9.52 -3.37 1.14
CA ALA A 411 8.84 -4.33 2.00
C ALA A 411 9.07 -5.80 1.58
N ASP A 412 9.22 -6.05 0.27
CA ASP A 412 9.46 -7.37 -0.30
C ASP A 412 10.93 -7.84 -0.14
N ASP A 413 11.85 -6.96 0.25
CA ASP A 413 13.25 -7.29 0.53
C ASP A 413 13.43 -7.66 2.02
N GLU A 414 13.77 -8.92 2.31
CA GLU A 414 13.90 -9.45 3.68
C GLU A 414 15.00 -8.74 4.51
N ASP A 415 15.97 -8.09 3.85
CA ASP A 415 17.05 -7.37 4.54
C ASP A 415 16.67 -5.91 4.87
N GLU A 416 15.54 -5.41 4.37
CA GLU A 416 15.10 -4.03 4.56
C GLU A 416 14.35 -3.82 5.88
N TRP A 417 14.45 -2.61 6.43
CA TRP A 417 13.92 -2.28 7.76
C TRP A 417 12.41 -2.42 7.88
N ILE A 418 11.72 -2.09 6.79
CA ILE A 418 10.26 -2.14 6.72
C ILE A 418 9.73 -3.52 6.32
N HIS A 419 10.58 -4.53 6.14
CA HIS A 419 10.12 -5.90 5.96
C HIS A 419 9.31 -6.36 7.17
N PHE A 420 8.18 -7.03 6.92
CA PHE A 420 7.33 -7.53 7.98
C PHE A 420 8.00 -8.65 8.77
N THR A 421 7.96 -8.54 10.09
CA THR A 421 8.30 -9.62 11.02
C THR A 421 7.15 -9.80 12.02
N PRO A 422 6.96 -10.98 12.63
CA PRO A 422 5.83 -11.18 13.54
C PRO A 422 5.92 -10.30 14.80
N HIS A 423 7.14 -9.87 15.14
CA HIS A 423 7.48 -9.08 16.32
C HIS A 423 8.22 -7.80 15.94
N LEU A 424 8.18 -6.79 16.81
CA LEU A 424 8.87 -5.52 16.62
C LEU A 424 10.39 -5.66 16.45
N ASP A 425 11.02 -6.60 17.15
CA ASP A 425 12.47 -6.85 17.04
C ASP A 425 12.76 -7.71 15.80
N PRO A 426 13.42 -7.18 14.75
CA PRO A 426 13.71 -7.94 13.54
C PRO A 426 14.71 -9.07 13.77
N GLU A 427 15.46 -9.09 14.88
CA GLU A 427 16.34 -10.21 15.23
C GLU A 427 15.56 -11.44 15.73
N THR A 428 14.25 -11.32 15.96
CA THR A 428 13.38 -12.46 16.28
C THR A 428 13.05 -13.21 14.98
N PRO A 429 13.56 -14.45 14.77
CA PRO A 429 13.43 -15.12 13.48
C PRO A 429 11.97 -15.44 13.14
N LEU A 430 11.54 -15.13 11.91
CA LEU A 430 10.30 -15.66 11.34
C LEU A 430 10.46 -17.17 11.10
N VAL A 431 9.56 -17.98 11.66
CA VAL A 431 9.53 -19.43 11.38
C VAL A 431 8.48 -19.67 10.30
N ILE A 432 8.91 -19.74 9.04
CA ILE A 432 8.09 -20.21 7.91
C ILE A 432 8.12 -21.75 7.91
N PRO A 433 7.00 -22.46 7.75
CA PRO A 433 7.02 -23.92 7.63
C PRO A 433 7.60 -24.27 6.25
N GLU A 434 8.53 -25.22 6.20
CA GLU A 434 8.85 -25.86 4.92
C GLU A 434 7.66 -26.76 4.53
N ASP A 435 7.09 -26.53 3.33
CA ASP A 435 6.00 -27.31 2.73
C ASP A 435 6.26 -28.83 2.64
#